data_AF-A0A1F7BRM1-F1
#
_entry.id   AF-A0A1F7BRM1-F1
#
_cell.length_a   1.000
_cell.length_b   1.000
_cell.length_c   1.000
_cell.angle_alpha   90.00
_cell.angle_beta   90.00
_cell.angle_gamma   90.00
#
_symmetry.space_group_name_H-M   'P 1'
#
loop_
_entity.id
_entity.type
_entity.pdbx_description
1 polymer ?
#
loop_
_entity_poly.entity_id
_entity_poly.type
_entity_poly.pdbx_seq_one_letter_code
_entity_poly.pdbx_strand_id
1 'polypeptide(L)'
;MENEEVSLKSFDHHSRKHSEYFELYDKHFKNLREKKLNILEIGVQYGGSVEMWAKYFPNAHITGIDIDPVCKIHAGKRVSIKIGDQTDRAFLSQFKNYDIIIDDGGHTMRQQQTSFEVLFPLLNPGGIYVIEDLHTSYWPAFFDKKPTTMEYLATMTHTLNAGASKSDRAEGRPPIESKEISEMHFYPSMCFLYKQVAEQQFGREQYPEGDVRFKIHQLVQRVQRKIFGG
;
A
#
# COMPACT_ATOMS: atom_id res chain seq x y z
N MET A 1 27.06 23.72 -5.65
CA MET A 1 25.80 23.97 -4.93
C MET A 1 25.47 22.67 -4.24
N GLU A 2 25.77 22.60 -2.94
CA GLU A 2 25.50 21.41 -2.13
C GLU A 2 23.99 21.17 -2.08
N ASN A 3 23.58 19.93 -2.33
CA ASN A 3 22.21 19.49 -2.11
C ASN A 3 21.92 19.61 -0.62
N GLU A 4 21.19 20.65 -0.20
CA GLU A 4 20.53 20.63 1.11
C GLU A 4 19.64 19.39 1.13
N GLU A 5 20.03 18.43 1.98
CA GLU A 5 19.30 17.20 2.21
C GLU A 5 17.95 17.58 2.83
N VAL A 6 16.90 17.71 1.99
CA VAL A 6 15.53 17.97 2.44
C VAL A 6 15.08 16.79 3.29
N SER A 7 15.35 16.88 4.59
CA SER A 7 14.90 15.93 5.59
C SER A 7 13.43 16.15 5.86
N LEU A 8 12.63 15.09 5.84
CA LEU A 8 11.20 15.17 6.18
C LEU A 8 10.96 15.75 7.59
N LYS A 9 11.95 15.61 8.49
CA LYS A 9 11.94 16.22 9.83
C LYS A 9 11.87 17.74 9.82
N SER A 10 12.29 18.39 8.74
CA SER A 10 12.18 19.86 8.60
C SER A 10 10.74 20.36 8.45
N PHE A 11 9.76 19.45 8.22
CA PHE A 11 8.35 19.78 8.06
C PHE A 11 7.49 19.51 9.32
N ASP A 12 8.13 19.09 10.42
CA ASP A 12 7.49 18.74 11.70
C ASP A 12 6.53 19.83 12.21
N HIS A 13 6.88 21.11 12.01
CA HIS A 13 6.07 22.25 12.47
C HIS A 13 4.68 22.37 11.83
N HIS A 14 4.42 21.66 10.72
CA HIS A 14 3.17 21.80 9.97
C HIS A 14 2.35 20.52 9.83
N SER A 15 2.94 19.33 9.97
CA SER A 15 2.24 18.06 9.73
C SER A 15 1.84 17.28 10.99
N ARG A 16 2.22 17.72 12.21
CA ARG A 16 1.90 17.05 13.49
C ARG A 16 2.25 15.55 13.53
N LYS A 17 3.13 15.06 12.65
CA LYS A 17 3.51 13.64 12.62
C LYS A 17 4.58 13.37 13.67
N HIS A 18 4.57 12.16 14.22
CA HIS A 18 5.65 11.70 15.09
C HIS A 18 6.97 11.67 14.31
N SER A 19 8.06 12.08 14.95
CA SER A 19 9.39 12.19 14.34
C SER A 19 9.86 10.90 13.64
N GLU A 20 9.39 9.76 14.15
CA GLU A 20 9.63 8.41 13.69
C GLU A 20 8.96 8.12 12.34
N TYR A 21 7.79 8.70 12.06
CA TYR A 21 7.09 8.51 10.78
C TYR A 21 7.94 9.06 9.63
N PHE A 22 8.59 10.21 9.83
CA PHE A 22 9.47 10.81 8.82
C PHE A 22 10.67 9.91 8.49
N GLU A 23 11.25 9.24 9.47
CA GLU A 23 12.36 8.31 9.24
C GLU A 23 11.92 7.08 8.44
N LEU A 24 10.73 6.57 8.74
CA LEU A 24 10.13 5.46 8.00
C LEU A 24 9.81 5.88 6.55
N TYR A 25 9.22 7.05 6.38
CA TYR A 25 8.96 7.57 5.04
C TYR A 25 10.24 7.76 4.25
N ASP A 26 11.27 8.36 4.81
CA ASP A 26 12.54 8.54 4.12
C ASP A 26 13.18 7.18 3.76
N LYS A 27 13.16 6.22 4.69
CA LYS A 27 13.64 4.84 4.45
C LYS A 27 12.98 4.22 3.22
N HIS A 28 11.67 4.37 3.06
CA HIS A 28 10.90 3.74 1.99
C HIS A 28 10.86 4.57 0.70
N PHE A 29 10.96 5.90 0.76
CA PHE A 29 10.70 6.80 -0.37
C PHE A 29 11.92 7.51 -0.95
N LYS A 30 13.06 7.57 -0.25
CA LYS A 30 14.24 8.35 -0.70
C LYS A 30 14.70 8.03 -2.11
N ASN A 31 14.62 6.76 -2.52
CA ASN A 31 15.04 6.31 -3.87
C ASN A 31 14.01 6.63 -4.96
N LEU A 32 12.84 7.15 -4.59
CA LEU A 32 11.75 7.54 -5.49
C LEU A 32 11.67 9.05 -5.68
N ARG A 33 12.41 9.83 -4.87
CA ARG A 33 12.30 11.28 -4.75
C ARG A 33 12.29 12.04 -6.08
N GLU A 34 13.24 11.71 -6.95
CA GLU A 34 13.41 12.39 -8.24
C GLU A 34 12.53 11.83 -9.36
N LYS A 35 11.77 10.77 -9.11
CA LYS A 35 10.89 10.17 -10.11
C LYS A 35 9.67 11.04 -10.35
N LYS A 36 9.11 10.94 -11.57
CA LYS A 36 7.78 11.48 -11.87
C LYS A 36 6.74 10.51 -11.32
N LEU A 37 6.10 10.90 -10.23
CA LEU A 37 5.15 10.07 -9.50
C LEU A 37 3.76 10.71 -9.45
N ASN A 38 2.73 9.88 -9.44
CA ASN A 38 1.41 10.27 -8.96
C ASN A 38 1.24 9.75 -7.54
N ILE A 39 1.00 10.66 -6.60
CA ILE A 39 0.84 10.32 -5.17
C ILE A 39 -0.58 10.69 -4.74
N LEU A 40 -1.23 9.77 -4.04
CA LEU A 40 -2.53 9.99 -3.41
C LEU A 40 -2.35 10.01 -1.88
N GLU A 41 -2.97 10.97 -1.23
CA GLU A 41 -3.10 11.03 0.22
C GLU A 41 -4.58 11.12 0.59
N ILE A 42 -5.02 10.29 1.53
CA ILE A 42 -6.33 10.37 2.18
C ILE A 42 -6.12 11.03 3.53
N GLY A 43 -6.89 12.08 3.82
CA GLY A 43 -6.69 12.94 4.99
C GLY A 43 -5.80 14.12 4.66
N VAL A 44 -6.40 15.25 4.27
CA VAL A 44 -5.67 16.50 3.99
C VAL A 44 -5.60 17.36 5.23
N GLN A 45 -6.71 17.43 5.99
CA GLN A 45 -6.85 18.23 7.20
C GLN A 45 -6.34 19.67 7.01
N TYR A 46 -5.20 20.04 7.63
CA TYR A 46 -4.61 21.38 7.55
C TYR A 46 -3.62 21.57 6.40
N GLY A 47 -3.46 20.56 5.55
CA GLY A 47 -2.63 20.61 4.34
C GLY A 47 -1.12 20.48 4.53
N GLY A 48 -0.65 20.29 5.77
CA GLY A 48 0.79 20.23 6.07
C GLY A 48 1.51 19.07 5.37
N SER A 49 0.87 17.90 5.29
CA SER A 49 1.43 16.72 4.63
C SER A 49 1.41 16.83 3.11
N VAL A 50 0.31 17.26 2.47
CA VAL A 50 0.29 17.47 1.00
C VAL A 50 1.33 18.51 0.55
N GLU A 51 1.58 19.56 1.34
CA GLU A 51 2.65 20.53 1.07
C GLU A 51 4.03 19.89 1.22
N MET A 52 4.22 19.12 2.30
CA MET A 52 5.45 18.37 2.53
C MET A 52 5.73 17.41 1.37
N TRP A 53 4.75 16.62 0.91
CA TRP A 53 4.91 15.69 -0.20
C TRP A 53 5.28 16.41 -1.49
N ALA A 54 4.66 17.56 -1.77
CA ALA A 54 5.03 18.37 -2.92
C ALA A 54 6.50 18.82 -2.84
N LYS A 55 7.02 19.18 -1.66
CA LYS A 55 8.42 19.58 -1.48
C LYS A 55 9.40 18.40 -1.52
N TYR A 56 9.05 17.29 -0.87
CA TYR A 56 9.88 16.09 -0.82
C TYR A 56 10.02 15.48 -2.21
N PHE A 57 8.92 15.36 -2.98
CA PHE A 57 8.91 14.85 -4.35
C PHE A 57 8.78 16.00 -5.38
N PRO A 58 9.89 16.62 -5.82
CA PRO A 58 9.84 17.81 -6.69
C PRO A 58 9.15 17.55 -8.04
N ASN A 59 9.21 16.31 -8.53
CA ASN A 59 8.67 15.90 -9.83
C ASN A 59 7.31 15.20 -9.76
N ALA A 60 6.72 15.07 -8.57
CA ALA A 60 5.43 14.39 -8.39
C ALA A 60 4.22 15.33 -8.53
N HIS A 61 3.09 14.72 -8.91
CA HIS A 61 1.76 15.28 -8.73
C HIS A 61 1.11 14.66 -7.48
N ILE A 62 0.63 15.51 -6.58
CA ILE A 62 -0.01 15.10 -5.34
C ILE A 62 -1.52 15.28 -5.48
N THR A 63 -2.28 14.26 -5.13
CA THR A 63 -3.74 14.34 -4.96
C THR A 63 -4.07 14.12 -3.49
N GLY A 64 -4.74 15.07 -2.85
CA GLY A 64 -5.33 14.92 -1.53
C GLY A 64 -6.82 14.62 -1.61
N ILE A 65 -7.31 13.71 -0.78
CA ILE A 65 -8.73 13.41 -0.55
C ILE A 65 -9.08 13.84 0.88
N ASP A 66 -10.16 14.58 1.04
CA ASP A 66 -10.73 14.89 2.35
C ASP A 66 -12.25 14.99 2.30
N ILE A 67 -12.92 14.74 3.43
CA ILE A 67 -14.38 14.93 3.53
C ILE A 67 -14.74 16.41 3.72
N ASP A 68 -13.84 17.21 4.31
CA ASP A 68 -14.08 18.62 4.57
C ASP A 68 -13.85 19.47 3.29
N PRO A 69 -14.89 20.15 2.75
CA PRO A 69 -14.74 20.98 1.58
C PRO A 69 -13.76 22.15 1.74
N VAL A 70 -13.45 22.58 2.98
CA VAL A 70 -12.46 23.62 3.27
C VAL A 70 -11.07 23.20 2.77
N CYS A 71 -10.74 21.91 2.77
CA CYS A 71 -9.43 21.41 2.33
C CYS A 71 -9.06 21.82 0.89
N LYS A 72 -10.04 22.21 0.05
CA LYS A 72 -9.78 22.76 -1.29
C LYS A 72 -8.83 23.96 -1.29
N ILE A 73 -8.71 24.69 -0.19
CA ILE A 73 -7.76 25.82 -0.06
C ILE A 73 -6.29 25.39 -0.24
N HIS A 74 -5.99 24.11 -0.04
CA HIS A 74 -4.62 23.56 -0.18
C HIS A 74 -4.28 23.14 -1.61
N ALA A 75 -5.19 23.34 -2.58
CA ALA A 75 -4.90 23.08 -3.98
C ALA A 75 -3.86 24.07 -4.54
N GLY A 76 -3.02 23.59 -5.45
CA GLY A 76 -1.96 24.39 -6.06
C GLY A 76 -1.46 23.79 -7.38
N LYS A 77 -0.34 24.28 -7.91
CA LYS A 77 0.16 23.90 -9.24
C LYS A 77 0.42 22.38 -9.40
N ARG A 78 0.89 21.72 -8.33
CA ARG A 78 1.19 20.28 -8.30
C ARG A 78 0.34 19.50 -7.30
N VAL A 79 -0.61 20.17 -6.64
CA VAL A 79 -1.47 19.60 -5.60
C VAL A 79 -2.92 19.76 -6.02
N SER A 80 -3.60 18.64 -6.24
CA SER A 80 -5.04 18.59 -6.49
C SER A 80 -5.77 18.15 -5.24
N ILE A 81 -6.90 18.78 -4.89
CA ILE A 81 -7.74 18.34 -3.77
C ILE A 81 -9.09 17.86 -4.28
N LYS A 82 -9.51 16.68 -3.83
CA LYS A 82 -10.83 16.08 -4.11
C LYS A 82 -11.59 15.93 -2.81
N ILE A 83 -12.89 16.27 -2.85
CA ILE A 83 -13.75 16.20 -1.68
C ILE A 83 -14.62 14.94 -1.78
N GLY A 84 -14.53 14.09 -0.77
CA GLY A 84 -15.27 12.85 -0.68
C GLY A 84 -14.91 12.01 0.55
N ASP A 85 -15.75 11.03 0.83
CA ASP A 85 -15.60 10.12 1.97
C ASP A 85 -14.75 8.90 1.56
N GLN A 86 -13.75 8.53 2.37
CA GLN A 86 -12.93 7.34 2.10
C GLN A 86 -13.69 6.01 2.27
N THR A 87 -14.91 6.02 2.80
CA THR A 87 -15.79 4.85 2.82
C THR A 87 -16.69 4.76 1.58
N ASP A 88 -16.76 5.80 0.76
CA ASP A 88 -17.49 5.77 -0.50
C ASP A 88 -16.64 5.06 -1.57
N ARG A 89 -16.95 3.77 -1.77
CA ARG A 89 -16.28 2.92 -2.75
C ARG A 89 -16.42 3.44 -4.19
N ALA A 90 -17.55 4.06 -4.54
CA ALA A 90 -17.75 4.60 -5.88
C ALA A 90 -16.86 5.82 -6.12
N PHE A 91 -16.82 6.72 -5.12
CA PHE A 91 -15.89 7.84 -5.12
C PHE A 91 -14.44 7.36 -5.21
N LEU A 92 -14.01 6.40 -4.38
CA LEU A 92 -12.64 5.91 -4.39
C LEU A 92 -12.23 5.21 -5.70
N SER A 93 -13.17 4.56 -6.38
CA SER A 93 -12.89 3.84 -7.64
C SER A 93 -12.41 4.72 -8.79
N GLN A 94 -12.54 6.05 -8.68
CA GLN A 94 -12.04 6.99 -9.68
C GLN A 94 -10.52 7.22 -9.59
N PHE A 95 -9.90 6.89 -8.45
CA PHE A 95 -8.49 7.17 -8.18
C PHE A 95 -7.61 6.00 -8.64
N LYS A 96 -7.14 6.08 -9.89
CA LYS A 96 -6.33 5.06 -10.55
C LYS A 96 -4.98 5.63 -10.96
N ASN A 97 -4.01 4.75 -11.23
CA ASN A 97 -2.70 5.09 -11.77
C ASN A 97 -1.80 5.90 -10.80
N TYR A 98 -1.90 5.58 -9.52
CA TYR A 98 -1.03 6.13 -8.47
C TYR A 98 0.15 5.21 -8.19
N ASP A 99 1.32 5.78 -7.94
CA ASP A 99 2.55 5.06 -7.59
C ASP A 99 2.70 4.91 -6.07
N ILE A 100 2.17 5.88 -5.33
CA ILE A 100 2.13 5.88 -3.87
C ILE A 100 0.73 6.28 -3.43
N ILE A 101 0.16 5.53 -2.48
CA ILE A 101 -1.08 5.88 -1.79
C ILE A 101 -0.80 5.89 -0.29
N ILE A 102 -1.20 6.95 0.40
CA ILE A 102 -1.06 7.13 1.84
C ILE A 102 -2.46 7.29 2.43
N ASP A 103 -2.82 6.42 3.37
CA ASP A 103 -4.07 6.50 4.12
C ASP A 103 -3.81 7.02 5.54
N ASP A 104 -4.11 8.30 5.71
CA ASP A 104 -4.00 9.07 6.96
C ASP A 104 -5.33 9.78 7.26
N GLY A 105 -6.45 9.11 6.94
CA GLY A 105 -7.79 9.70 6.98
C GLY A 105 -8.47 9.60 8.34
N GLY A 106 -9.65 8.97 8.42
CA GLY A 106 -10.46 8.93 9.65
C GLY A 106 -10.13 7.80 10.64
N HIS A 107 -9.29 6.85 10.23
CA HIS A 107 -8.73 5.75 11.05
C HIS A 107 -9.71 4.74 11.67
N THR A 108 -11.02 4.82 11.44
CA THR A 108 -11.94 3.73 11.85
C THR A 108 -11.65 2.45 11.05
N MET A 109 -11.99 1.29 11.62
CA MET A 109 -11.69 0.00 10.99
C MET A 109 -12.33 -0.11 9.60
N ARG A 110 -13.56 0.39 9.44
CA ARG A 110 -14.23 0.45 8.14
C ARG A 110 -13.52 1.39 7.17
N GLN A 111 -13.10 2.56 7.63
CA GLN A 111 -12.43 3.55 6.81
C GLN A 111 -11.14 3.01 6.20
N GLN A 112 -10.22 2.51 7.03
CA GLN A 112 -8.92 1.98 6.58
C GLN A 112 -9.07 0.71 5.72
N GLN A 113 -9.99 -0.19 6.09
CA GLN A 113 -10.19 -1.40 5.30
C GLN A 113 -10.87 -1.11 3.96
N THR A 114 -11.86 -0.22 3.92
CA THR A 114 -12.59 0.10 2.68
C THR A 114 -11.69 0.79 1.66
N SER A 115 -10.90 1.77 2.10
CA SER A 115 -9.93 2.45 1.24
C SER A 115 -8.90 1.46 0.68
N PHE A 116 -8.30 0.63 1.55
CA PHE A 116 -7.34 -0.39 1.12
C PHE A 116 -7.94 -1.38 0.11
N GLU A 117 -9.11 -1.94 0.42
CA GLU A 117 -9.82 -2.90 -0.44
C GLU A 117 -10.12 -2.33 -1.84
N VAL A 118 -10.38 -1.03 -1.95
CA VAL A 118 -10.71 -0.37 -3.24
C VAL A 118 -9.46 0.09 -3.98
N LEU A 119 -8.51 0.71 -3.28
CA LEU A 119 -7.41 1.45 -3.88
C LEU A 119 -6.18 0.59 -4.13
N PHE A 120 -5.90 -0.41 -3.29
CA PHE A 120 -4.72 -1.28 -3.49
C PHE A 120 -4.77 -2.03 -4.85
N PRO A 121 -5.92 -2.57 -5.30
CA PRO A 121 -6.03 -3.15 -6.64
C PRO A 121 -5.81 -2.13 -7.78
N LEU A 122 -6.03 -0.83 -7.53
CA LEU A 122 -5.88 0.25 -8.51
C LEU A 122 -4.49 0.93 -8.48
N LEU A 123 -3.67 0.61 -7.47
CA LEU A 123 -2.28 1.03 -7.36
C LEU A 123 -1.46 0.48 -8.53
N ASN A 124 -0.50 1.26 -9.04
CA ASN A 124 0.40 0.83 -10.11
C ASN A 124 1.24 -0.39 -9.65
N PRO A 125 1.58 -1.32 -10.54
CA PRO A 125 2.55 -2.37 -10.26
C PRO A 125 3.88 -1.78 -9.76
N GLY A 126 4.45 -2.34 -8.69
CA GLY A 126 5.63 -1.77 -8.01
C GLY A 126 5.34 -0.56 -7.13
N GLY A 127 4.07 -0.15 -6.99
CA GLY A 127 3.66 0.94 -6.12
C GLY A 127 3.64 0.57 -4.64
N ILE A 128 3.50 1.60 -3.79
CA ILE A 128 3.51 1.48 -2.34
C ILE A 128 2.20 2.01 -1.77
N TYR A 129 1.54 1.23 -0.92
CA TYR A 129 0.40 1.66 -0.11
C TYR A 129 0.83 1.79 1.35
N VAL A 130 0.52 2.90 1.99
CA VAL A 130 0.84 3.17 3.39
C VAL A 130 -0.45 3.34 4.18
N ILE A 131 -0.55 2.70 5.33
CA ILE A 131 -1.63 2.93 6.31
C ILE A 131 -1.00 3.50 7.57
N GLU A 132 -1.45 4.70 7.98
CA GLU A 132 -1.07 5.35 9.25
C GLU A 132 -2.06 5.04 10.38
N ASP A 133 -1.63 5.35 11.60
CA ASP A 133 -2.40 5.25 12.84
C ASP A 133 -3.08 3.90 13.09
N LEU A 134 -2.36 2.81 12.78
CA LEU A 134 -2.83 1.45 13.04
C LEU A 134 -3.02 1.13 14.53
N HIS A 135 -2.45 1.92 15.44
CA HIS A 135 -2.69 1.77 16.88
C HIS A 135 -4.16 1.97 17.26
N THR A 136 -4.95 2.67 16.44
CA THR A 136 -6.41 2.78 16.59
C THR A 136 -7.12 1.43 16.54
N SER A 137 -6.49 0.39 15.97
CA SER A 137 -6.96 -1.01 16.05
C SER A 137 -6.98 -1.59 17.46
N TYR A 138 -6.47 -0.86 18.47
CA TYR A 138 -6.54 -1.24 19.88
C TYR A 138 -7.40 -0.28 20.71
N TRP A 139 -8.05 0.70 20.07
CA TRP A 139 -8.87 1.72 20.73
C TRP A 139 -10.36 1.51 20.44
N PRO A 140 -11.19 1.16 21.45
CA PRO A 140 -12.60 0.86 21.25
C PRO A 140 -13.42 1.93 20.50
N ALA A 141 -13.01 3.20 20.58
CA ALA A 141 -13.68 4.31 19.90
C ALA A 141 -13.66 4.20 18.36
N PHE A 142 -12.74 3.41 17.79
CA PHE A 142 -12.56 3.25 16.35
C PHE A 142 -13.12 1.92 15.81
N PHE A 143 -13.73 1.08 16.66
CA PHE A 143 -14.16 -0.28 16.33
C PHE A 143 -15.56 -0.34 15.70
N ASP A 144 -15.70 0.19 14.50
CA ASP A 144 -16.96 0.21 13.75
C ASP A 144 -17.13 -0.96 12.76
N LYS A 145 -16.10 -1.83 12.65
CA LYS A 145 -16.04 -3.04 11.84
C LYS A 145 -15.15 -4.09 12.51
N LYS A 146 -15.46 -5.37 12.28
CA LYS A 146 -14.60 -6.52 12.60
C LYS A 146 -14.21 -7.27 11.31
N PRO A 147 -13.02 -7.89 11.25
CA PRO A 147 -11.92 -7.78 12.21
C PRO A 147 -11.37 -6.35 12.29
N THR A 148 -10.54 -6.03 13.28
CA THR A 148 -9.79 -4.77 13.31
C THR A 148 -8.83 -4.68 12.11
N THR A 149 -8.35 -3.48 11.75
CA THR A 149 -7.42 -3.32 10.64
C THR A 149 -6.12 -4.11 10.86
N MET A 150 -5.57 -4.12 12.08
CA MET A 150 -4.40 -4.95 12.39
C MET A 150 -4.65 -6.45 12.25
N GLU A 151 -5.80 -6.96 12.72
CA GLU A 151 -6.18 -8.36 12.52
C GLU A 151 -6.36 -8.69 11.03
N TYR A 152 -7.03 -7.80 10.28
CA TYR A 152 -7.23 -7.91 8.84
C TYR A 152 -5.89 -8.01 8.10
N LEU A 153 -4.95 -7.09 8.34
CA LEU A 153 -3.60 -7.11 7.76
C LEU A 153 -2.80 -8.35 8.20
N ALA A 154 -2.93 -8.78 9.45
CA ALA A 154 -2.26 -9.99 9.93
C ALA A 154 -2.71 -11.22 9.12
N THR A 155 -4.00 -11.33 8.76
CA THR A 155 -4.46 -12.43 7.91
C THR A 155 -3.83 -12.42 6.51
N MET A 156 -3.48 -11.24 5.97
CA MET A 156 -2.83 -11.12 4.66
C MET A 156 -1.42 -11.69 4.63
N THR A 157 -0.74 -11.81 5.77
CA THR A 157 0.55 -12.49 5.85
C THR A 157 0.44 -13.96 5.44
N HIS A 158 -0.72 -14.58 5.64
CA HIS A 158 -0.98 -15.92 5.11
C HIS A 158 -1.05 -15.90 3.60
N THR A 159 -1.76 -14.94 2.98
CA THR A 159 -1.86 -14.79 1.53
C THR A 159 -0.50 -14.55 0.89
N LEU A 160 0.32 -13.67 1.47
CA LEU A 160 1.70 -13.38 1.04
C LEU A 160 2.55 -14.66 0.95
N ASN A 161 2.37 -15.59 1.90
CA ASN A 161 3.13 -16.84 1.95
C ASN A 161 2.42 -18.04 1.32
N ALA A 162 1.10 -17.96 1.12
CA ALA A 162 0.28 -19.07 0.63
C ALA A 162 0.54 -19.38 -0.85
N GLY A 163 1.16 -18.47 -1.61
CA GLY A 163 1.66 -18.76 -2.97
C GLY A 163 2.66 -19.92 -3.04
N ALA A 164 3.30 -20.29 -1.92
CA ALA A 164 4.14 -21.48 -1.81
C ALA A 164 3.37 -22.78 -1.49
N SER A 165 2.09 -22.68 -1.11
CA SER A 165 1.22 -23.80 -0.76
C SER A 165 0.48 -24.28 -2.00
N LYS A 166 0.78 -25.51 -2.46
CA LYS A 166 0.03 -26.19 -3.55
C LYS A 166 -1.41 -26.56 -3.18
N SER A 167 -1.85 -26.32 -1.94
CA SER A 167 -3.19 -26.68 -1.46
C SER A 167 -4.11 -25.46 -1.47
N ASP A 168 -4.81 -25.24 -2.59
CA ASP A 168 -5.73 -24.12 -2.78
C ASP A 168 -7.00 -24.16 -1.88
N ARG A 169 -7.18 -25.15 -0.99
CA ARG A 169 -8.47 -25.36 -0.29
C ARG A 169 -8.35 -26.02 1.09
N ALA A 170 -7.68 -25.36 2.04
CA ALA A 170 -7.96 -25.66 3.45
C ALA A 170 -9.19 -24.85 3.88
N GLU A 171 -10.27 -25.54 4.28
CA GLU A 171 -11.50 -24.91 4.79
C GLU A 171 -11.18 -23.92 5.92
N GLY A 172 -11.78 -22.73 5.87
CA GLY A 172 -11.63 -21.69 6.90
C GLY A 172 -10.52 -20.66 6.66
N ARG A 173 -9.75 -20.73 5.57
CA ARG A 173 -8.83 -19.64 5.18
C ARG A 173 -9.60 -18.57 4.37
N PRO A 174 -9.41 -17.26 4.66
CA PRO A 174 -9.97 -16.22 3.82
C PRO A 174 -9.45 -16.41 2.37
N PRO A 175 -10.28 -16.13 1.35
CA PRO A 175 -9.86 -16.28 -0.03
C PRO A 175 -8.55 -15.53 -0.26
N ILE A 176 -7.63 -16.16 -1.01
CA ILE A 176 -6.31 -15.62 -1.37
C ILE A 176 -6.56 -14.49 -2.39
N GLU A 177 -7.06 -13.36 -1.93
CA GLU A 177 -7.54 -12.27 -2.79
C GLU A 177 -6.43 -11.34 -3.26
N SER A 178 -5.23 -11.39 -2.67
CA SER A 178 -4.11 -10.57 -3.09
C SER A 178 -2.85 -11.39 -3.30
N LYS A 179 -2.78 -12.04 -4.47
CA LYS A 179 -1.49 -12.43 -5.07
C LYS A 179 -0.70 -11.19 -5.52
N GLU A 180 -1.15 -9.98 -5.24
CA GLU A 180 -0.56 -8.74 -5.69
C GLU A 180 0.32 -8.08 -4.64
N ILE A 181 0.31 -8.50 -3.37
CA ILE A 181 1.26 -7.99 -2.37
C ILE A 181 2.58 -8.75 -2.50
N SER A 182 3.71 -8.02 -2.60
CA SER A 182 5.05 -8.60 -2.59
C SER A 182 5.72 -8.50 -1.23
N GLU A 183 5.44 -7.44 -0.47
CA GLU A 183 6.07 -7.16 0.82
C GLU A 183 5.11 -6.42 1.74
N MET A 184 5.24 -6.67 3.04
CA MET A 184 4.55 -5.93 4.10
C MET A 184 5.57 -5.57 5.19
N HIS A 185 5.71 -4.29 5.49
CA HIS A 185 6.64 -3.77 6.49
C HIS A 185 5.82 -3.11 7.61
N PHE A 186 5.80 -3.75 8.78
CA PHE A 186 5.09 -3.25 9.96
C PHE A 186 6.02 -2.48 10.89
N TYR A 187 5.55 -1.34 11.37
CA TYR A 187 6.18 -0.49 12.37
C TYR A 187 5.12 -0.06 13.39
N PRO A 188 5.50 0.54 14.54
CA PRO A 188 4.53 1.16 15.43
C PRO A 188 3.61 2.11 14.65
N SER A 189 2.30 1.80 14.67
CA SER A 189 1.25 2.59 14.03
C SER A 189 1.28 2.73 12.50
N MET A 190 2.22 2.09 11.78
CA MET A 190 2.31 2.19 10.33
C MET A 190 2.52 0.84 9.65
N CYS A 191 1.95 0.67 8.46
CA CYS A 191 2.26 -0.45 7.58
C CYS A 191 2.50 0.03 6.14
N PHE A 192 3.62 -0.39 5.56
CA PHE A 192 3.92 -0.20 4.14
C PHE A 192 3.67 -1.52 3.41
N LEU A 193 2.78 -1.52 2.42
CA LEU A 193 2.46 -2.65 1.55
C LEU A 193 2.94 -2.38 0.13
N TYR A 194 3.74 -3.29 -0.41
CA TYR A 194 4.28 -3.19 -1.76
C TYR A 194 3.45 -4.02 -2.72
N LYS A 195 3.08 -3.43 -3.86
CA LYS A 195 2.42 -4.16 -4.94
C LYS A 195 3.45 -4.81 -5.86
N GLN A 196 3.23 -6.06 -6.20
CA GLN A 196 4.06 -6.83 -7.12
C GLN A 196 4.27 -6.08 -8.42
N VAL A 197 5.51 -6.13 -8.92
CA VAL A 197 5.84 -5.69 -10.27
C VAL A 197 5.18 -6.65 -11.25
N ALA A 198 4.66 -6.14 -12.38
CA ALA A 198 3.96 -6.95 -13.37
C ALA A 198 4.77 -8.18 -13.86
N GLU A 199 6.10 -8.08 -13.84
CA GLU A 199 7.02 -9.16 -14.25
C GLU A 199 7.21 -10.26 -13.19
N GLN A 200 6.96 -9.99 -11.90
CA GLN A 200 7.24 -10.90 -10.79
C GLN A 200 6.05 -11.75 -10.35
N GLN A 201 5.08 -12.01 -11.23
CA GLN A 201 4.06 -13.03 -10.96
C GLN A 201 4.73 -14.42 -10.92
N PHE A 202 5.19 -14.82 -9.73
CA PHE A 202 5.70 -16.17 -9.45
C PHE A 202 4.68 -17.18 -9.97
N GLY A 203 5.06 -17.89 -11.05
CA GLY A 203 4.22 -18.93 -11.66
C GLY A 203 3.94 -18.81 -13.17
N ARG A 204 4.50 -17.82 -13.89
CA ARG A 204 4.46 -17.80 -15.37
C ARG A 204 5.82 -17.74 -16.06
N GLU A 205 6.88 -18.22 -15.41
CA GLU A 205 8.05 -18.64 -16.20
C GLU A 205 7.69 -19.94 -16.92
N GLN A 206 7.24 -19.82 -18.18
CA GLN A 206 7.47 -20.91 -19.13
C GLN A 206 8.99 -20.98 -19.29
N TYR A 207 9.64 -21.87 -18.54
CA TYR A 207 11.07 -22.13 -18.76
C TYR A 207 11.26 -22.51 -20.23
N PRO A 208 12.21 -21.88 -20.96
CA PRO A 208 12.50 -22.24 -22.34
C PRO A 208 12.82 -23.73 -22.45
N GLU A 209 12.38 -24.39 -23.53
CA GLU A 209 12.75 -25.78 -23.79
C GLU A 209 14.28 -25.91 -23.79
N GLY A 210 14.81 -26.65 -22.82
CA GLY A 210 16.25 -26.87 -22.64
C GLY A 210 16.83 -26.37 -21.32
N ASP A 211 16.13 -25.49 -20.58
CA ASP A 211 16.59 -25.04 -19.25
C ASP A 211 16.61 -26.22 -18.26
N VAL A 212 17.67 -26.31 -17.46
CA VAL A 212 17.82 -27.31 -16.39
C VAL A 212 16.67 -27.23 -15.39
N ARG A 213 16.16 -26.02 -15.12
CA ARG A 213 14.99 -25.78 -14.25
C ARG A 213 13.71 -26.36 -14.84
N PHE A 214 13.54 -26.35 -16.17
CA PHE A 214 12.43 -27.03 -16.85
C PHE A 214 12.48 -28.55 -16.64
N LYS A 215 13.67 -29.14 -16.79
CA LYS A 215 13.87 -30.58 -16.58
C LYS A 215 13.63 -31.00 -15.13
N ILE A 216 14.09 -30.19 -14.17
CA ILE A 216 13.82 -30.39 -12.74
C ILE A 216 12.31 -30.28 -12.46
N HIS A 217 11.63 -29.26 -13.01
CA HIS A 217 10.19 -29.10 -12.86
C HIS A 217 9.40 -30.30 -13.40
N GLN A 218 9.74 -30.80 -14.60
CA GLN A 218 9.11 -32.00 -15.16
C GLN A 218 9.39 -33.26 -14.33
N LEU A 219 10.60 -33.42 -13.81
CA LEU A 219 10.97 -34.55 -12.95
C LEU A 219 10.15 -34.54 -11.65
N VAL A 220 10.05 -33.38 -10.99
CA VAL A 220 9.24 -33.20 -9.77
C VAL A 220 7.77 -33.53 -10.05
N GLN A 221 7.19 -33.06 -11.15
CA GLN A 221 5.80 -33.38 -11.51
C GLN A 221 5.58 -34.88 -11.78
N ARG A 222 6.56 -35.58 -12.40
CA ARG A 222 6.48 -37.03 -12.61
C ARG A 222 6.57 -37.81 -11.31
N VAL A 223 7.45 -37.41 -10.40
CA VAL A 223 7.60 -38.05 -9.08
C VAL A 223 6.34 -37.84 -8.25
N GLN A 224 5.79 -36.62 -8.21
CA GLN A 224 4.55 -36.34 -7.50
C GLN A 224 3.36 -37.15 -8.03
N ARG A 225 3.24 -37.32 -9.35
CA ARG A 225 2.22 -38.19 -9.95
C ARG A 225 2.39 -39.67 -9.60
N LYS A 226 3.63 -40.16 -9.46
CA LYS A 226 3.89 -41.54 -9.03
C LYS A 226 3.61 -41.78 -7.55
N ILE A 227 3.82 -40.78 -6.70
CA ILE A 227 3.64 -40.91 -5.24
C ILE A 227 2.19 -40.70 -4.83
N PHE A 228 1.46 -39.79 -5.49
CA PHE A 228 0.12 -39.36 -5.07
C PHE A 228 -0.99 -39.64 -6.11
N GLY A 229 -0.65 -40.24 -7.25
CA GLY A 229 -1.59 -40.54 -8.34
C GLY A 229 -1.90 -42.04 -8.47
N GLY A 230 -2.02 -42.74 -7.35
CA GLY A 230 -2.56 -44.10 -7.24
C GLY A 230 -3.78 -44.10 -6.34
#